data_AF-A0A5C7A2F9-F1
#
_entry.id   AF-A0A5C7A2F9-F1
#
_cell.length_a   1.000
_cell.length_b   1.000
_cell.length_c   1.000
_cell.angle_alpha   90.00
_cell.angle_beta   90.00
_cell.angle_gamma   90.00
#
_symmetry.space_group_name_H-M   'P 1'
#
loop_
_entity.id
_entity.type
_entity.pdbx_description
1 polymer ?
#
loop_
_entity_poly.entity_id
_entity_poly.type
_entity_poly.pdbx_seq_one_letter_code
_entity_poly.pdbx_strand_id
1 'polypeptide(L)'
;MTQSNPPIRRYWKMANPDSLNSLWFDVLGWVAYYFAQLEGASYLIIESLEQTPAVRDVCCDLGYEKRSKVAAGLIAAKVAGDATLTADWQAFWTKAIDAAPMRNKVLHNPLTKDLLAQEEMEEHDGVQVRKGKKSVLTLGAVQAYNDQLVALNRELRDLLQRSKLV
;
A
#
# COMPACT_ATOMS: atom_id res chain seq x y z
N MET A 1 -16.57 -18.79 -12.88
CA MET A 1 -17.07 -17.40 -12.99
C MET A 1 -15.90 -16.47 -12.76
N THR A 2 -15.37 -15.88 -13.83
CA THR A 2 -14.24 -14.93 -13.77
C THR A 2 -14.76 -13.58 -13.26
N GLN A 3 -14.49 -13.27 -11.99
CA GLN A 3 -14.67 -11.91 -11.47
C GLN A 3 -13.64 -11.00 -12.16
N SER A 4 -14.05 -10.40 -13.27
CA SER A 4 -13.33 -9.29 -13.87
C SER A 4 -13.40 -8.12 -12.88
N ASN A 5 -12.24 -7.65 -12.42
CA ASN A 5 -12.17 -6.41 -11.66
C ASN A 5 -12.95 -5.32 -12.43
N PRO A 6 -13.79 -4.52 -11.76
CA PRO A 6 -14.53 -3.46 -12.44
C PRO A 6 -13.51 -2.55 -13.16
N PRO A 7 -13.66 -2.33 -14.48
CA PRO A 7 -12.72 -1.50 -15.22
C PRO A 7 -12.83 -0.09 -14.65
N ILE A 8 -11.71 0.46 -14.18
CA ILE A 8 -11.65 1.86 -13.78
C ILE A 8 -12.10 2.68 -14.98
N ARG A 9 -13.34 3.21 -14.91
CA ARG A 9 -13.78 4.22 -15.86
C ARG A 9 -12.88 5.42 -15.62
N ARG A 10 -12.12 5.81 -16.65
CA ARG A 10 -11.20 6.96 -16.68
C ARG A 10 -11.86 8.19 -16.03
N TYR A 11 -11.66 8.37 -14.73
CA TYR A 11 -11.91 9.64 -14.07
C TYR A 11 -10.60 10.40 -14.16
N TRP A 12 -10.63 11.49 -14.93
CA TRP A 12 -9.52 12.37 -15.31
C TRP A 12 -8.84 11.97 -16.63
N LYS A 13 -9.44 12.44 -17.73
CA LYS A 13 -8.76 12.56 -19.02
C LYS A 13 -7.68 13.63 -18.87
N MET A 14 -6.48 13.25 -18.44
CA MET A 14 -5.32 14.10 -18.70
C MET A 14 -5.10 14.14 -20.22
N ALA A 15 -4.78 15.33 -20.73
CA ALA A 15 -4.89 15.67 -22.15
C ALA A 15 -3.99 14.83 -23.07
N ASN A 16 -3.06 14.03 -22.52
CA ASN A 16 -2.25 13.10 -23.28
C ASN A 16 -1.87 11.87 -22.42
N PRO A 17 -2.43 10.67 -22.66
CA PRO A 17 -2.17 9.47 -21.85
C PRO A 17 -0.70 9.02 -21.89
N ASP A 18 0.07 9.42 -22.90
CA ASP A 18 1.47 9.05 -23.07
C ASP A 18 2.45 10.09 -22.50
N SER A 19 1.95 11.12 -21.82
CA SER A 19 2.82 12.09 -21.15
C SER A 19 3.39 11.51 -19.85
N LEU A 20 4.63 11.87 -19.51
CA LEU A 20 5.27 11.50 -18.25
C LEU A 20 4.40 11.86 -17.04
N ASN A 21 3.68 12.98 -17.11
CA ASN A 21 2.74 13.42 -16.08
C ASN A 21 1.57 12.42 -15.92
N SER A 22 1.03 11.88 -17.02
CA SER A 22 0.02 10.81 -17.01
C SER A 22 0.48 9.56 -16.32
N LEU A 23 1.66 9.07 -16.67
CA LEU A 23 2.23 7.90 -16.02
C LEU A 23 2.48 8.15 -14.53
N TRP A 24 2.91 9.35 -14.15
CA TRP A 24 3.14 9.73 -12.75
C TRP A 24 1.84 9.71 -11.92
N PHE A 25 0.80 10.40 -12.38
CA PHE A 25 -0.46 10.50 -11.66
C PHE A 25 -1.19 9.15 -11.59
N ASP A 26 -1.14 8.35 -12.66
CA ASP A 26 -1.71 7.00 -12.67
C ASP A 26 -1.05 6.13 -11.60
N VAL A 27 0.29 6.09 -11.56
CA VAL A 27 1.02 5.28 -10.57
C VAL A 27 0.75 5.77 -9.14
N LEU A 28 0.68 7.09 -8.91
CA LEU A 28 0.31 7.62 -7.59
C LEU A 28 -1.10 7.18 -7.16
N GLY A 29 -2.06 7.20 -8.08
CA GLY A 29 -3.42 6.72 -7.83
C GLY A 29 -3.44 5.24 -7.45
N TRP A 30 -2.68 4.41 -8.16
CA TRP A 30 -2.56 2.99 -7.86
C TRP A 30 -1.89 2.72 -6.50
N VAL A 31 -0.81 3.43 -6.18
CA VAL A 31 -0.15 3.33 -4.87
C VAL A 31 -1.14 3.67 -3.75
N ALA A 32 -1.90 4.76 -3.89
CA ALA A 32 -2.92 5.13 -2.91
C ALA A 32 -3.99 4.04 -2.77
N TYR A 33 -4.48 3.50 -3.88
CA TYR A 33 -5.50 2.45 -3.92
C TYR A 33 -5.05 1.13 -3.27
N TYR A 34 -3.86 0.65 -3.61
CA TYR A 34 -3.33 -0.60 -3.07
C TYR A 34 -2.92 -0.48 -1.61
N PHE A 35 -2.40 0.67 -1.19
CA PHE A 35 -2.10 0.91 0.21
C PHE A 35 -3.37 1.00 1.05
N ALA A 36 -4.43 1.65 0.54
CA ALA A 36 -5.72 1.73 1.22
C ALA A 36 -6.35 0.34 1.48
N GLN A 37 -6.14 -0.62 0.58
CA GLN A 37 -6.55 -2.02 0.82
C GLN A 37 -5.79 -2.66 1.99
N LEU A 38 -4.48 -2.42 2.12
CA LEU A 38 -3.69 -2.91 3.25
C LEU A 38 -4.13 -2.25 4.57
N GLU A 39 -4.40 -0.94 4.55
CA GLU A 39 -4.98 -0.25 5.71
C GLU A 39 -6.35 -0.83 6.06
N GLY A 40 -7.23 -1.00 5.07
CA GLY A 40 -8.57 -1.57 5.23
C GLY A 40 -8.56 -2.98 5.82
N ALA A 41 -7.59 -3.81 5.42
CA ALA A 41 -7.45 -5.17 5.96
C ALA A 41 -7.18 -5.18 7.47
N SER A 42 -6.35 -4.24 7.97
CA SER A 42 -6.09 -4.13 9.40
C SER A 42 -7.35 -3.79 10.20
N TYR A 43 -8.20 -2.90 9.67
CA TYR A 43 -9.50 -2.59 10.27
C TYR A 43 -10.43 -3.80 10.25
N LEU A 44 -10.59 -4.43 9.09
CA LEU A 44 -11.53 -5.54 8.92
C LEU A 44 -11.20 -6.72 9.84
N ILE A 45 -9.92 -7.03 10.04
CA ILE A 45 -9.49 -8.09 10.96
C ILE A 45 -9.83 -7.73 12.39
N ILE A 46 -9.54 -6.49 12.81
CA ILE A 46 -9.88 -6.01 14.16
C ILE A 46 -11.39 -6.03 14.37
N GLU A 47 -12.17 -5.51 13.42
CA GLU A 47 -13.63 -5.51 13.49
C GLU A 47 -14.23 -6.92 13.57
N SER A 48 -13.63 -7.88 12.86
CA SER A 48 -14.13 -9.25 12.79
C SER A 48 -13.73 -10.12 13.98
N LEU A 49 -12.57 -9.85 14.60
CA LEU A 49 -11.98 -10.75 15.60
C LEU A 49 -11.93 -10.16 17.01
N GLU A 50 -11.95 -8.83 17.19
CA GLU A 50 -12.04 -8.22 18.51
C GLU A 50 -13.49 -8.23 19.02
N GLN A 51 -13.73 -8.97 20.09
CA GLN A 51 -15.06 -9.20 20.64
C GLN A 51 -15.54 -8.06 21.54
N THR A 52 -14.61 -7.26 22.10
CA THR A 52 -14.93 -6.18 23.03
C THR A 52 -15.06 -4.87 22.27
N PRO A 53 -16.28 -4.28 22.14
CA PRO A 53 -16.49 -3.08 21.33
C PRO A 53 -15.59 -1.90 21.72
N ALA A 54 -15.44 -1.64 23.01
CA ALA A 54 -14.59 -0.54 23.49
C ALA A 54 -13.10 -0.74 23.15
N VAL A 55 -12.62 -1.99 23.14
CA VAL A 55 -11.23 -2.31 22.76
C VAL A 55 -11.06 -2.19 21.26
N ARG A 56 -12.03 -2.71 20.49
CA ARG A 56 -12.05 -2.61 19.02
C ARG A 56 -11.93 -1.16 18.57
N ASP A 57 -12.75 -0.27 19.13
CA ASP A 57 -12.78 1.15 18.74
C ASP A 57 -11.42 1.81 19.02
N VAL A 58 -10.83 1.56 20.18
CA VAL A 58 -9.47 2.03 20.53
C VAL A 58 -8.42 1.48 19.57
N CYS A 59 -8.51 0.21 19.18
CA CYS A 59 -7.58 -0.42 18.24
C CYS A 59 -7.70 0.15 16.82
N CYS A 60 -8.91 0.48 16.38
CA CYS A 60 -9.15 1.12 15.07
C CYS A 60 -8.56 2.54 15.01
N ASP A 61 -8.58 3.29 16.11
CA ASP A 61 -8.00 4.64 16.19
C ASP A 61 -6.46 4.68 16.16
N LEU A 62 -5.79 3.53 16.28
CA LEU A 62 -4.34 3.44 16.20
C LEU A 62 -3.83 3.80 14.80
N GLY A 63 -2.66 4.42 14.71
CA GLY A 63 -1.94 4.58 13.44
C GLY A 63 -1.58 3.23 12.79
N TYR A 64 -1.45 3.22 11.47
CA TYR A 64 -1.32 2.00 10.65
C TYR A 64 -0.37 0.94 11.23
N GLU A 65 0.87 1.29 11.56
CA GLU A 65 1.84 0.31 12.07
C GLU A 65 1.35 -0.40 13.34
N LYS A 66 0.87 0.37 14.33
CA LYS A 66 0.37 -0.18 15.60
C LYS A 66 -0.89 -1.01 15.37
N ARG A 67 -1.80 -0.51 14.52
CA ARG A 67 -3.04 -1.21 14.17
C ARG A 67 -2.76 -2.53 13.46
N SER A 68 -1.85 -2.55 12.49
CA SER A 68 -1.44 -3.76 11.78
C SER A 68 -0.76 -4.78 12.69
N LYS A 69 0.00 -4.35 13.70
CA LYS A 69 0.54 -5.24 14.74
C LYS A 69 -0.56 -5.89 15.58
N VAL A 70 -1.59 -5.13 15.96
CA VAL A 70 -2.78 -5.67 16.66
C VAL A 70 -3.51 -6.68 15.77
N ALA A 71 -3.81 -6.30 14.52
CA ALA A 71 -4.46 -7.17 13.55
C ALA A 71 -3.68 -8.48 13.34
N ALA A 72 -2.34 -8.39 13.23
CA ALA A 72 -1.45 -9.55 13.12
C ALA A 72 -1.59 -10.50 14.31
N GLY A 73 -1.62 -9.96 15.55
CA GLY A 73 -1.83 -10.74 16.76
C GLY A 73 -3.19 -11.46 16.79
N LEU A 74 -4.25 -10.75 16.42
CA LEU A 74 -5.61 -11.31 16.36
C LEU A 74 -5.71 -12.44 15.34
N ILE A 75 -5.19 -12.24 14.12
CA ILE A 75 -5.27 -13.29 13.10
C ILE A 75 -4.39 -14.48 13.44
N ALA A 76 -3.19 -14.26 13.99
CA ALA A 76 -2.33 -15.35 14.46
C ALA A 76 -3.01 -16.20 15.54
N ALA A 77 -3.71 -15.58 16.48
CA ALA A 77 -4.49 -16.30 17.49
C ALA A 77 -5.65 -17.10 16.85
N LYS A 78 -6.33 -16.52 15.85
CA LYS A 78 -7.42 -17.18 15.12
C LYS A 78 -6.94 -18.41 14.34
N VAL A 79 -5.73 -18.38 13.78
CA VAL A 79 -5.16 -19.47 12.98
C VAL A 79 -4.11 -20.31 13.73
N ALA A 80 -4.02 -20.21 15.06
CA ALA A 80 -2.96 -20.85 15.84
C ALA A 80 -2.89 -22.39 15.71
N GLY A 81 -3.97 -23.05 15.26
CA GLY A 81 -3.98 -24.48 14.94
C GLY A 81 -3.28 -24.85 13.61
N ASP A 82 -2.92 -23.86 12.80
CA ASP A 82 -2.19 -24.01 11.53
C ASP A 82 -0.89 -23.19 11.59
N ALA A 83 0.21 -23.90 11.89
CA ALA A 83 1.52 -23.29 12.05
C ALA A 83 2.02 -22.61 10.77
N THR A 84 1.70 -23.17 9.60
CA THR A 84 2.08 -22.61 8.29
C THR A 84 1.34 -21.30 8.06
N LEU A 85 0.02 -21.31 8.23
CA LEU A 85 -0.80 -20.12 8.02
C LEU A 85 -0.44 -19.00 9.02
N THR A 86 -0.11 -19.35 10.27
CA THR A 86 0.38 -18.41 11.27
C THR A 86 1.68 -17.73 10.83
N ALA A 87 2.65 -18.52 10.36
CA ALA A 87 3.93 -18.00 9.86
C ALA A 87 3.76 -17.12 8.62
N ASP A 88 2.89 -17.52 7.69
CA ASP A 88 2.60 -16.75 6.50
C ASP A 88 1.98 -15.38 6.84
N TRP A 89 1.03 -15.34 7.76
CA TRP A 89 0.46 -14.07 8.25
C TRP A 89 1.51 -13.16 8.90
N GLN A 90 2.39 -13.73 9.72
CA GLN A 90 3.46 -12.97 10.36
C GLN A 90 4.44 -12.38 9.32
N ALA A 91 4.81 -13.19 8.31
CA ALA A 91 5.67 -12.75 7.22
C ALA A 91 4.99 -11.64 6.39
N PHE A 92 3.71 -11.81 6.07
CA PHE A 92 2.92 -10.80 5.36
C PHE A 92 2.88 -9.46 6.10
N TRP A 93 2.51 -9.46 7.38
CA TRP A 93 2.41 -8.22 8.16
C TRP A 93 3.75 -7.52 8.34
N THR A 94 4.84 -8.29 8.48
CA THR A 94 6.20 -7.72 8.51
C THR A 94 6.49 -6.96 7.22
N LYS A 95 6.31 -7.58 6.05
CA LYS A 95 6.50 -6.92 4.75
C LYS A 95 5.59 -5.70 4.56
N ALA A 96 4.32 -5.81 4.95
CA ALA A 96 3.32 -4.76 4.78
C ALA A 96 3.59 -3.53 5.68
N ILE A 97 4.13 -3.75 6.88
CA ILE A 97 4.59 -2.69 7.77
C ILE A 97 5.86 -2.03 7.22
N ASP A 98 6.84 -2.83 6.80
CA ASP A 98 8.11 -2.33 6.25
C ASP A 98 7.93 -1.52 4.96
N ALA A 99 6.87 -1.79 4.18
CA ALA A 99 6.50 -1.05 2.99
C ALA A 99 5.85 0.32 3.29
N ALA A 100 5.31 0.55 4.49
CA ALA A 100 4.52 1.75 4.79
C ALA A 100 5.30 3.08 4.79
N PRO A 101 6.56 3.17 5.25
CA PRO A 101 7.32 4.42 5.20
C PRO A 101 7.48 4.99 3.80
N MET A 102 7.52 4.13 2.77
CA MET A 102 7.65 4.56 1.37
C MET A 102 6.39 5.27 0.85
N ARG A 103 5.20 4.95 1.38
CA ARG A 103 3.94 5.61 1.03
C ARG A 103 4.03 7.13 1.19
N ASN A 104 4.53 7.61 2.33
CA ASN A 104 4.65 9.04 2.58
C ASN A 104 5.67 9.70 1.64
N LYS A 105 6.78 9.01 1.33
CA LYS A 105 7.78 9.50 0.38
C LYS A 105 7.21 9.64 -1.03
N VAL A 106 6.34 8.70 -1.44
CA VAL A 106 5.68 8.70 -2.74
C VAL A 106 4.58 9.76 -2.80
N LEU A 107 3.64 9.77 -1.85
CA LEU A 107 2.50 10.69 -1.86
C LEU A 107 2.90 12.16 -1.69
N HIS A 108 4.00 12.43 -0.98
CA HIS A 108 4.53 13.76 -0.79
C HIS A 108 5.75 14.06 -1.66
N ASN A 109 5.99 13.24 -2.69
CA ASN A 109 7.12 13.44 -3.58
C ASN A 109 7.02 14.83 -4.25
N PRO A 110 8.01 15.72 -4.04
CA PRO A 110 8.05 17.06 -4.64
C PRO A 110 7.95 17.05 -6.18
N LEU A 111 8.37 15.95 -6.84
CA LEU A 111 8.20 15.76 -8.28
C LEU A 111 6.74 15.93 -8.76
N THR A 112 5.76 15.63 -7.90
CA THR A 112 4.34 15.87 -8.19
C THR A 112 4.03 17.35 -8.42
N LYS A 113 4.81 18.26 -7.80
CA LYS A 113 4.71 19.71 -8.02
C LYS A 113 5.68 20.19 -9.11
N ASP A 114 6.88 19.59 -9.19
CA ASP A 114 7.96 20.04 -10.08
C ASP A 114 7.83 19.53 -11.54
N LEU A 115 7.06 18.47 -11.82
CA LEU A 115 6.76 18.00 -13.19
C LEU A 115 6.06 19.08 -14.06
N LEU A 116 5.58 20.16 -13.45
CA LEU A 116 5.03 21.33 -14.14
C LEU A 116 6.12 22.36 -14.54
N ALA A 117 7.35 22.24 -14.05
CA ALA A 117 8.39 23.28 -14.11
C ALA A 117 9.61 22.98 -15.02
N GLN A 118 9.77 21.75 -15.54
CA GLN A 118 10.80 21.35 -16.54
C GLN A 118 12.28 21.68 -16.19
N GLU A 119 12.76 21.29 -15.00
CA GLU A 119 14.15 21.58 -14.58
C GLU A 119 15.09 20.36 -14.66
N GLU A 120 16.41 20.60 -14.80
CA GLU A 120 17.45 19.56 -14.92
C GLU A 120 17.68 18.78 -13.60
N MET A 121 17.89 17.47 -13.70
CA MET A 121 17.90 16.50 -12.59
C MET A 121 19.04 15.47 -12.75
N GLU A 122 19.66 15.04 -11.63
CA GLU A 122 20.67 13.96 -11.57
C GLU A 122 20.06 12.72 -10.89
N GLU A 123 20.45 11.49 -11.26
CA GLU A 123 19.86 10.23 -10.73
C GLU A 123 20.85 9.42 -9.87
N HIS A 124 20.38 8.95 -8.71
CA HIS A 124 21.11 8.08 -7.77
C HIS A 124 20.16 7.06 -7.14
N ASP A 125 20.40 5.76 -7.29
CA ASP A 125 19.63 4.68 -6.61
C ASP A 125 18.09 4.80 -6.73
N GLY A 126 17.58 5.21 -7.90
CA GLY A 126 16.14 5.42 -8.11
C GLY A 126 15.60 6.71 -7.46
N VAL A 127 16.48 7.59 -7.00
CA VAL A 127 16.18 8.92 -6.48
C VAL A 127 16.77 9.95 -7.45
N GLN A 128 15.96 10.86 -7.98
CA GLN A 128 16.51 12.04 -8.63
C GLN A 128 16.86 13.08 -7.58
N VAL A 129 18.07 13.63 -7.65
CA VAL A 129 18.54 14.72 -6.82
C VAL A 129 18.68 15.94 -7.70
N ARG A 130 17.94 16.99 -7.36
CA ARG A 130 18.11 18.28 -8.01
C ARG A 130 19.22 19.05 -7.31
N LYS A 131 20.11 19.68 -8.08
CA LYS A 131 21.21 20.50 -7.55
C LYS A 131 20.66 21.57 -6.59
N GLY A 132 20.95 21.43 -5.29
CA GLY A 132 20.51 22.35 -4.24
C GLY A 132 19.08 22.17 -3.70
N LYS A 133 18.36 21.09 -4.06
CA LYS A 133 17.01 20.77 -3.52
C LYS A 133 16.91 19.35 -2.98
N LYS A 134 15.79 19.04 -2.29
CA LYS A 134 15.51 17.73 -1.67
C LYS A 134 15.50 16.61 -2.71
N SER A 135 16.02 15.44 -2.32
CA SER A 135 15.88 14.17 -3.02
C SER A 135 14.41 13.86 -3.36
N VAL A 136 14.14 13.48 -4.60
CA VAL A 136 12.82 13.11 -5.12
C VAL A 136 12.87 11.70 -5.71
N LEU A 137 11.84 10.86 -5.54
CA LEU A 137 11.86 9.49 -6.11
C LEU A 137 11.71 9.55 -7.64
N THR A 138 12.42 8.70 -8.39
CA THR A 138 12.20 8.53 -9.83
C THR A 138 10.85 7.85 -10.10
N LEU A 139 10.32 7.97 -11.33
CA LEU A 139 9.11 7.25 -11.72
C LEU A 139 9.31 5.73 -11.60
N GLY A 140 10.50 5.24 -11.96
CA GLY A 140 10.87 3.83 -11.81
C GLY A 140 10.82 3.34 -10.35
N ALA A 141 11.29 4.14 -9.40
CA ALA A 141 11.20 3.79 -7.97
C ALA A 141 9.75 3.77 -7.47
N VAL A 142 8.92 4.71 -7.93
CA VAL A 142 7.49 4.72 -7.60
C VAL A 142 6.77 3.51 -8.23
N GLN A 143 7.11 3.15 -9.47
CA GLN A 143 6.59 1.96 -10.13
C GLN A 143 6.99 0.67 -9.41
N ALA A 144 8.26 0.53 -9.02
CA ALA A 144 8.73 -0.62 -8.24
C ALA A 144 7.99 -0.76 -6.91
N TYR A 145 7.73 0.37 -6.23
CA TYR A 145 6.92 0.36 -5.02
C TYR A 145 5.45 -0.03 -5.29
N ASN A 146 4.86 0.46 -6.39
CA ASN A 146 3.53 0.03 -6.80
C ASN A 146 3.47 -1.49 -7.04
N ASP A 147 4.46 -2.06 -7.72
CA ASP A 147 4.53 -3.51 -7.97
C ASP A 147 4.65 -4.32 -6.68
N GLN A 148 5.42 -3.81 -5.70
CA GLN A 148 5.48 -4.37 -4.35
C GLN A 148 4.10 -4.36 -3.68
N LEU A 149 3.36 -3.26 -3.75
CA LEU A 149 2.01 -3.16 -3.18
C LEU A 149 1.01 -4.09 -3.88
N VAL A 150 1.13 -4.28 -5.20
CA VAL A 150 0.33 -5.25 -5.97
C VAL A 150 0.61 -6.67 -5.46
N ALA A 151 1.88 -7.04 -5.28
CA ALA A 151 2.27 -8.35 -4.77
C ALA A 151 1.72 -8.59 -3.36
N LEU A 152 1.84 -7.61 -2.46
CA LEU A 152 1.26 -7.67 -1.11
C LEU A 152 -0.26 -7.84 -1.14
N ASN A 153 -0.96 -7.14 -2.04
CA ASN A 153 -2.41 -7.28 -2.15
C ASN A 153 -2.83 -8.66 -2.68
N ARG A 154 -2.03 -9.30 -3.53
CA ARG A 154 -2.28 -10.69 -3.96
C ARG A 154 -2.07 -11.66 -2.80
N GLU A 155 -0.98 -11.49 -2.04
CA GLU A 155 -0.68 -12.29 -0.84
C GLU A 155 -1.79 -12.14 0.20
N LEU A 156 -2.25 -10.92 0.47
CA LEU A 156 -3.37 -10.65 1.36
C LEU A 156 -4.64 -11.41 0.96
N ARG A 157 -5.01 -11.39 -0.32
CA ARG A 157 -6.22 -12.09 -0.81
C ARG A 157 -6.12 -13.60 -0.62
N ASP A 158 -4.95 -14.18 -0.92
CA ASP A 158 -4.68 -15.60 -0.68
C ASP A 158 -4.82 -15.95 0.81
N LEU A 159 -4.20 -15.15 1.69
CA LEU A 159 -4.25 -15.39 3.12
C LEU A 159 -5.66 -15.26 3.70
N LEU A 160 -6.44 -14.26 3.27
CA LEU A 160 -7.83 -14.10 3.68
C LEU A 160 -8.68 -15.31 3.29
N GLN A 161 -8.51 -15.83 2.07
CA GLN A 161 -9.21 -17.03 1.60
C GLN A 161 -8.83 -18.28 2.41
N ARG A 162 -7.53 -18.49 2.64
CA ARG A 162 -7.01 -19.62 3.43
C ARG A 162 -7.45 -19.56 4.90
N SER A 163 -7.64 -18.37 5.43
CA SER A 163 -8.06 -18.13 6.83
C SER A 163 -9.56 -18.19 7.05
N LYS A 164 -10.36 -18.30 5.98
CA LYS A 164 -11.84 -18.28 6.02
C LYS A 164 -12.39 -17.02 6.73
N LEU A 165 -11.73 -15.88 6.53
CA LEU A 165 -12.22 -14.58 6.98
C LEU A 165 -13.19 -13.93 5.99
N VAL A 166 -13.31 -14.50 4.78
CA VAL A 166 -14.19 -14.10 3.68
C VAL A 166 -14.77 -15.35 3.03
#